data_AF-A0A7K4M3C9-F1
#
_entry.id   AF-A0A7K4M3C9-F1
#
_cell.length_a   1.000
_cell.length_b   1.000
_cell.length_c   1.000
_cell.angle_alpha   90.00
_cell.angle_beta   90.00
_cell.angle_gamma   90.00
#
_symmetry.space_group_name_H-M   'P 1'
#
loop_
_entity.id
_entity.type
_entity.pdbx_description
1 polymer ?
#
loop_
_entity_poly.entity_id
_entity_poly.type
_entity_poly.pdbx_seq_one_letter_code
_entity_poly.pdbx_strand_id
1 'polypeptide(L)'
;AGAPPEELRLTFPVRDGVVLEPFRLQHNLAVSNHVFQLRDSVYKTLMMRPDLELQFKCYHHEDRQMNTNWPASVQVSVNATPLTIERGDNKTSHKPLYLKHVCQPGRNTIQITVTACCCSHLFVLQLVHRPSVRSVLQGLIKKRLLPAEHCITK
;
A
#
# COMPACT_ATOMS: atom_id res chain seq x y z
N ALA A 1 17.70 0.04 22.20
CA ALA A 1 16.23 -0.04 22.41
C ALA A 1 15.61 -0.51 21.11
N GLY A 2 15.14 -1.76 21.06
CA GLY A 2 14.51 -2.31 19.85
C GLY A 2 13.13 -1.67 19.65
N ALA A 3 12.82 -1.28 18.42
CA ALA A 3 11.47 -0.86 18.07
C ALA A 3 10.48 -1.97 18.52
N PRO A 4 9.32 -1.61 19.08
CA PRO A 4 8.31 -2.60 19.43
C PRO A 4 7.98 -3.44 18.18
N PRO A 5 7.80 -4.76 18.31
CA PRO A 5 7.47 -5.61 17.16
C PRO A 5 6.25 -5.02 16.45
N GLU A 6 6.40 -4.76 15.15
CA GLU A 6 5.33 -4.22 14.31
C GLU A 6 4.10 -5.12 14.45
N GLU A 7 3.01 -4.60 15.02
CA GLU A 7 1.80 -5.39 15.26
C GLU A 7 1.30 -5.96 13.93
N LEU A 8 0.98 -7.26 13.88
CA LEU A 8 0.45 -7.87 12.66
C LEU A 8 -0.87 -7.19 12.27
N ARG A 9 -0.94 -6.67 11.04
CA ARG A 9 -2.12 -5.98 10.49
C ARG A 9 -2.56 -6.63 9.19
N LEU A 10 -3.88 -6.72 9.02
CA LEU A 10 -4.46 -7.05 7.73
C LEU A 10 -4.48 -5.80 6.84
N THR A 11 -4.78 -5.94 5.55
CA THR A 11 -4.90 -4.81 4.64
C THR A 11 -6.11 -5.01 3.75
N PHE A 12 -7.03 -4.04 3.77
CA PHE A 12 -8.25 -4.03 2.98
C PHE A 12 -8.31 -2.74 2.16
N PRO A 13 -8.52 -2.80 0.84
CA PRO A 13 -8.75 -1.60 0.03
C PRO A 13 -9.96 -0.82 0.55
N VAL A 14 -9.85 0.50 0.65
CA VAL A 14 -11.01 1.36 0.92
C VAL A 14 -11.81 1.51 -0.36
N ARG A 15 -13.13 1.38 -0.28
CA ARG A 15 -14.03 1.62 -1.43
C ARG A 15 -13.85 3.06 -1.92
N ASP A 16 -13.67 3.22 -3.23
CA ASP A 16 -13.39 4.51 -3.87
C ASP A 16 -12.14 5.22 -3.29
N GLY A 17 -11.21 4.44 -2.75
CA GLY A 17 -9.98 4.91 -2.10
C GLY A 17 -8.80 5.12 -3.06
N VAL A 18 -8.97 4.92 -4.37
CA VAL A 18 -7.88 5.10 -5.35
C VAL A 18 -7.55 6.58 -5.49
N VAL A 19 -6.28 6.92 -5.30
CA VAL A 19 -5.75 8.29 -5.37
C VAL A 19 -5.00 8.51 -6.67
N LEU A 20 -4.24 7.51 -7.13
CA LEU A 20 -3.68 7.44 -8.48
C LEU A 20 -4.10 6.11 -9.09
N GLU A 21 -4.84 6.19 -10.20
CA GLU A 21 -5.22 5.02 -11.00
C GLU A 21 -3.98 4.24 -11.45
N PRO A 22 -4.11 2.91 -11.68
CA PRO A 22 -3.00 2.10 -12.17
C PRO A 22 -2.34 2.68 -13.42
N PHE A 23 -1.04 2.97 -13.34
CA PHE A 23 -0.29 3.55 -14.44
C PHE A 23 0.99 2.77 -14.73
N ARG A 24 1.49 2.88 -15.98
CA ARG A 24 2.79 2.36 -16.41
C ARG A 24 3.78 3.51 -16.51
N LEU A 25 5.05 3.22 -16.27
CA LEU A 25 6.13 4.17 -16.59
C LEU A 25 6.38 4.17 -18.09
N GLN A 26 6.76 5.32 -18.63
CA GLN A 26 7.22 5.40 -20.02
C GLN A 26 8.60 4.75 -20.14
N HIS A 27 8.84 4.11 -21.30
CA HIS A 27 10.14 3.53 -21.60
C HIS A 27 11.21 4.63 -21.68
N ASN A 28 12.45 4.30 -21.31
CA ASN A 28 13.63 5.16 -21.42
C ASN A 28 13.62 6.45 -20.56
N LEU A 29 12.65 6.63 -19.66
CA LEU A 29 12.73 7.64 -18.61
C LEU A 29 13.47 7.09 -17.40
N ALA A 30 14.60 7.71 -17.02
CA ALA A 30 15.29 7.37 -15.78
C ALA A 30 14.53 7.86 -14.54
N VAL A 31 13.72 8.92 -14.69
CA VAL A 31 12.96 9.54 -13.60
C VAL A 31 11.55 9.87 -14.10
N SER A 32 10.54 9.48 -13.33
CA SER A 32 9.12 9.77 -13.59
C SER A 32 8.49 10.46 -12.38
N ASN A 33 7.74 11.53 -12.62
CA ASN A 33 7.09 12.32 -11.57
C ASN A 33 5.58 12.19 -11.64
N HIS A 34 4.94 11.88 -10.51
CA HIS A 34 3.51 11.70 -10.39
C HIS A 34 2.96 12.58 -9.27
N VAL A 35 2.12 13.53 -9.63
CA VAL A 35 1.50 14.47 -8.68
C VAL A 35 0.14 13.94 -8.27
N PHE A 36 -0.16 13.97 -6.98
CA PHE A 36 -1.49 13.74 -6.45
C PHE A 36 -1.90 14.82 -5.47
N GLN A 37 -3.20 15.12 -5.43
CA GLN A 37 -3.77 16.11 -4.52
C GLN A 37 -4.50 15.40 -3.39
N LEU A 38 -4.11 15.65 -2.15
CA LEU A 38 -4.77 15.15 -0.97
C LEU A 38 -5.62 16.26 -0.36
N ARG A 39 -6.94 16.16 -0.48
CA ARG A 39 -7.88 17.14 0.12
C ARG A 39 -7.67 17.20 1.64
N ASP A 40 -7.83 18.38 2.23
CA ASP A 40 -7.62 18.58 3.68
C ASP A 40 -8.46 17.64 4.55
N SER A 41 -9.71 17.38 4.16
CA SER A 41 -10.59 16.45 4.87
C SER A 41 -10.07 15.01 4.86
N VAL A 42 -9.54 14.56 3.72
CA VAL A 42 -8.94 13.23 3.56
C VAL A 42 -7.64 13.15 4.34
N TYR A 43 -6.78 14.17 4.25
CA TYR A 43 -5.53 14.24 5.01
C TYR A 43 -5.79 14.16 6.52
N LYS A 44 -6.70 14.99 7.05
CA LYS A 44 -7.08 14.98 8.47
C LYS A 44 -7.59 13.60 8.89
N THR A 45 -8.47 12.99 8.12
CA THR A 45 -8.98 11.63 8.41
C THR A 45 -7.85 10.60 8.42
N LEU A 46 -6.95 10.65 7.44
CA LEU A 46 -5.80 9.76 7.34
C LEU A 46 -4.87 9.89 8.56
N MET A 47 -4.59 11.11 9.03
CA MET A 47 -3.75 11.34 10.21
C MET A 47 -4.44 10.92 11.51
N MET A 48 -5.74 11.16 11.65
CA MET A 48 -6.52 10.83 12.85
C MET A 48 -6.74 9.33 13.04
N ARG A 49 -6.76 8.55 11.96
CA ARG A 49 -7.04 7.10 11.99
C ARG A 49 -5.74 6.29 11.91
N PRO A 50 -5.31 5.62 13.01
CA PRO A 50 -4.08 4.83 13.02
C PRO A 50 -4.17 3.55 12.16
N ASP A 51 -5.37 3.15 11.78
CA ASP A 51 -5.69 1.99 10.94
C ASP A 51 -5.98 2.38 9.49
N LEU A 52 -5.92 3.66 9.10
CA LEU A 52 -5.90 4.02 7.68
C LEU A 52 -4.47 4.23 7.22
N GLU A 53 -4.13 3.82 6.01
CA GLU A 53 -2.84 4.08 5.41
C GLU A 53 -2.98 4.51 3.95
N LEU A 54 -2.04 5.31 3.48
CA LEU A 54 -1.91 5.64 2.06
C LEU A 54 -0.87 4.70 1.45
N GLN A 55 -1.34 3.69 0.73
CA GLN A 55 -0.53 2.62 0.18
C GLN A 55 -0.12 2.94 -1.25
N PHE A 56 1.19 2.98 -1.48
CA PHE A 56 1.78 2.97 -2.81
C PHE A 56 2.40 1.59 -3.07
N LYS A 57 2.00 0.95 -4.17
CA LYS A 57 2.55 -0.34 -4.58
C LYS A 57 2.63 -0.45 -6.09
N CYS A 58 3.41 -1.40 -6.57
CA CYS A 58 3.33 -1.86 -7.94
C CYS A 58 3.15 -3.38 -8.01
N TYR A 59 2.62 -3.86 -9.12
CA TYR A 59 2.35 -5.28 -9.37
C TYR A 59 2.58 -5.60 -10.85
N HIS A 60 2.79 -6.88 -11.16
CA HIS A 60 2.95 -7.33 -12.55
C HIS A 60 1.60 -7.26 -13.27
N HIS A 61 1.56 -6.78 -14.52
CA HIS A 61 0.28 -6.55 -15.22
C HIS A 61 -0.58 -7.80 -15.47
N GLU A 62 0.02 -8.99 -15.47
CA GLU A 62 -0.70 -10.27 -15.58
C GLU A 62 -1.18 -10.80 -14.22
N ASP A 63 -0.71 -10.23 -13.11
CA ASP A 63 -1.09 -10.66 -11.78
C ASP A 63 -2.49 -10.12 -11.40
N ARG A 64 -3.49 -10.98 -11.55
CA ARG A 64 -4.88 -10.70 -11.17
C ARG A 64 -5.07 -10.47 -9.67
N GLN A 65 -4.19 -10.99 -8.83
CA GLN A 65 -4.24 -10.75 -7.38
C GLN A 65 -3.59 -9.41 -7.00
N MET A 66 -2.91 -8.76 -7.94
CA MET A 66 -2.23 -7.48 -7.75
C MET A 66 -1.27 -7.51 -6.55
N ASN A 67 -0.53 -8.61 -6.37
CA ASN A 67 0.42 -8.73 -5.27
C ASN A 67 1.54 -7.70 -5.44
N THR A 68 1.98 -7.14 -4.32
CA THR A 68 3.08 -6.16 -4.36
C THR A 68 4.32 -6.83 -4.93
N ASN A 69 4.88 -6.21 -5.98
CA ASN A 69 6.05 -6.69 -6.68
C ASN A 69 6.85 -5.49 -7.22
N TRP A 70 7.81 -5.03 -6.41
CA TRP A 70 8.81 -4.03 -6.80
C TRP A 70 9.95 -4.58 -7.67
N PRO A 71 10.20 -4.03 -8.88
CA PRO A 71 11.44 -4.27 -9.61
C PRO A 71 12.68 -3.81 -8.81
N ALA A 72 13.80 -4.52 -8.96
CA ALA A 72 15.06 -4.17 -8.29
C ALA A 72 15.62 -2.81 -8.75
N SER A 73 15.33 -2.42 -9.99
CA SER A 73 15.76 -1.16 -10.61
C SER A 73 15.01 0.08 -10.12
N VAL A 74 13.94 -0.09 -9.33
CA VAL A 74 13.06 1.01 -8.91
C VAL A 74 13.53 1.62 -7.58
N GLN A 75 13.54 2.94 -7.52
CA GLN A 75 13.65 3.71 -6.29
C GLN A 75 12.48 4.70 -6.24
N VAL A 76 11.99 5.00 -5.05
CA VAL A 76 10.85 5.90 -4.86
C VAL A 76 11.21 6.98 -3.85
N SER A 77 10.85 8.21 -4.15
CA SER A 77 10.83 9.30 -3.19
C SER A 77 9.48 10.02 -3.25
N VAL A 78 9.07 10.58 -2.12
CA VAL A 78 7.80 11.31 -2.01
C VAL A 78 8.08 12.61 -1.31
N ASN A 79 7.69 13.73 -1.92
CA ASN A 79 7.99 15.07 -1.42
C ASN A 79 9.48 15.26 -1.09
N ALA A 80 10.36 14.82 -2.01
CA ALA A 80 11.82 14.79 -1.86
C ALA A 80 12.35 13.90 -0.71
N THR A 81 11.51 13.12 -0.05
CA THR A 81 11.93 12.15 0.97
C THR A 81 12.08 10.77 0.33
N PRO A 82 13.29 10.19 0.27
CA PRO A 82 13.50 8.86 -0.27
C PRO A 82 12.87 7.80 0.65
N LEU A 83 12.27 6.77 0.06
CA LEU A 83 11.64 5.66 0.78
C LEU A 83 12.39 4.36 0.52
N THR A 84 12.61 3.60 1.59
CA THR A 84 13.21 2.27 1.51
C THR A 84 12.17 1.25 1.08
N ILE A 85 12.44 0.55 -0.02
CA ILE A 85 11.59 -0.54 -0.50
C ILE A 85 12.10 -1.85 0.11
N GLU A 86 11.30 -2.43 1.01
CA GLU A 86 11.55 -3.76 1.56
C GLU A 86 11.17 -4.83 0.53
N ARG A 87 12.18 -5.31 -0.18
CA ARG A 87 12.09 -6.49 -1.07
C ARG A 87 12.49 -7.68 -0.23
N GLY A 88 11.52 -8.49 0.21
CA GLY A 88 11.86 -9.77 0.84
C GLY A 88 12.51 -10.73 -0.18
N ASP A 89 13.00 -11.87 0.31
CA ASP A 89 13.81 -12.80 -0.50
C ASP A 89 13.05 -13.45 -1.67
N ASN A 90 11.70 -13.43 -1.65
CA ASN A 90 10.84 -14.02 -2.67
C ASN A 90 9.99 -12.93 -3.36
N LYS A 91 9.69 -13.11 -4.66
CA LYS A 91 8.93 -12.14 -5.49
C LYS A 91 7.55 -11.73 -4.94
N THR A 92 6.99 -12.49 -3.99
CA THR A 92 5.68 -12.24 -3.35
C THR A 92 5.78 -11.63 -1.95
N SER A 93 6.98 -11.49 -1.37
CA SER A 93 7.19 -10.96 -0.01
C SER A 93 7.56 -9.47 0.01
N HIS A 94 7.49 -8.80 -1.14
CA HIS A 94 7.72 -7.36 -1.24
C HIS A 94 6.62 -6.61 -0.47
N LYS A 95 7.02 -5.66 0.39
CA LYS A 95 6.05 -4.84 1.12
C LYS A 95 5.67 -3.59 0.34
N PRO A 96 4.41 -3.14 0.41
CA PRO A 96 4.03 -1.86 -0.18
C PRO A 96 4.62 -0.71 0.64
N LEU A 97 4.71 0.48 0.04
CA LEU A 97 5.15 1.69 0.72
C LEU A 97 3.96 2.39 1.37
N TYR A 98 4.12 2.80 2.63
CA TYR A 98 3.11 3.57 3.36
C TYR A 98 3.52 5.03 3.44
N LEU A 99 2.77 5.88 2.74
CA LEU A 99 3.15 7.27 2.50
C LEU A 99 2.61 8.24 3.57
N LYS A 100 1.80 7.76 4.52
CA LYS A 100 1.12 8.63 5.50
C LYS A 100 2.08 9.64 6.14
N HIS A 101 3.25 9.19 6.59
CA HIS A 101 4.21 10.01 7.33
C HIS A 101 4.97 11.05 6.48
N VAL A 102 4.97 10.91 5.15
CA VAL A 102 5.65 11.84 4.21
C VAL A 102 4.69 12.71 3.42
N CYS A 103 3.38 12.49 3.58
CA CYS A 103 2.36 13.27 2.89
C CYS A 103 2.06 14.59 3.61
N GLN A 104 1.60 15.56 2.82
CA GLN A 104 1.14 16.86 3.28
C GLN A 104 -0.27 17.15 2.75
N PRO A 105 -1.04 18.07 3.38
CA PRO A 105 -2.27 18.57 2.79
C PRO A 105 -2.00 19.22 1.43
N GLY A 106 -2.90 19.02 0.48
CA GLY A 106 -2.79 19.55 -0.86
C GLY A 106 -1.84 18.75 -1.77
N ARG A 107 -0.88 19.42 -2.39
CA ARG A 107 -0.07 18.85 -3.47
C ARG A 107 1.04 17.96 -2.93
N ASN A 108 1.10 16.72 -3.40
CA ASN A 108 2.16 15.77 -3.12
C ASN A 108 2.78 15.29 -4.43
N THR A 109 4.07 14.97 -4.43
CA THR A 109 4.77 14.45 -5.62
C THR A 109 5.48 13.15 -5.28
N ILE A 110 5.21 12.11 -6.06
CA ILE A 110 5.94 10.85 -6.05
C ILE A 110 6.93 10.91 -7.22
N GLN A 111 8.21 10.75 -6.92
CA GLN A 111 9.24 10.58 -7.92
C GLN A 111 9.72 9.13 -7.91
N ILE A 112 9.70 8.52 -9.08
CA ILE A 112 10.10 7.14 -9.32
C ILE A 112 11.34 7.17 -10.19
N THR A 113 12.46 6.68 -9.66
CA THR A 113 13.72 6.56 -10.40
C THR A 113 13.87 5.10 -10.83
N VAL A 114 14.22 4.87 -12.09
CA VAL A 114 14.44 3.53 -12.64
C VAL A 114 15.79 3.43 -13.34
N THR A 115 16.54 2.38 -13.03
CA THR A 115 17.82 2.06 -13.70
C THR A 115 17.65 1.05 -14.84
N ALA A 116 16.47 0.45 -14.98
CA ALA A 116 16.07 -0.45 -16.06
C ALA A 116 14.55 -0.41 -16.25
N CYS A 117 14.06 -0.61 -17.48
CA CYS A 117 12.63 -0.58 -17.80
C CYS A 117 11.85 -1.58 -16.94
N CYS A 118 10.74 -1.12 -16.36
CA CYS A 118 9.78 -1.91 -15.58
C CYS A 118 8.38 -1.83 -16.21
N CYS A 119 8.35 -1.89 -17.53
CA CYS A 119 7.18 -1.53 -18.32
C CYS A 119 6.07 -2.61 -18.25
N SER A 120 6.40 -3.79 -17.71
CA SER A 120 5.47 -4.86 -17.35
C SER A 120 4.73 -4.63 -16.02
N HIS A 121 5.09 -3.60 -15.25
CA HIS A 121 4.50 -3.30 -13.95
C HIS A 121 3.51 -2.13 -14.02
N LEU A 122 2.47 -2.23 -13.19
CA LEU A 122 1.51 -1.17 -12.93
C LEU A 122 1.73 -0.64 -11.52
N PHE A 123 1.72 0.68 -11.37
CA PHE A 123 1.85 1.39 -10.10
C PHE A 123 0.49 1.97 -9.70
N VAL A 124 0.14 1.88 -8.43
CA VAL A 124 -1.14 2.35 -7.91
C VAL A 124 -0.96 3.01 -6.54
N LEU A 125 -1.67 4.10 -6.31
CA LEU A 125 -1.75 4.76 -5.01
C LEU A 125 -3.19 4.69 -4.50
N GLN A 126 -3.39 4.14 -3.31
CA GLN A 126 -4.73 3.94 -2.76
C GLN A 126 -4.76 4.04 -1.24
N LEU A 127 -5.90 4.43 -0.70
CA LEU A 127 -6.23 4.33 0.72
C LEU A 127 -6.55 2.88 1.06
N VAL A 128 -5.94 2.39 2.15
CA VAL A 128 -6.20 1.06 2.69
C VAL A 128 -6.52 1.14 4.17
N HIS A 129 -7.42 0.27 4.60
CA HIS A 129 -7.71 0.02 6.00
C HIS A 129 -6.86 -1.15 6.51
N ARG A 130 -6.02 -0.88 7.51
CA ARG A 130 -5.10 -1.81 8.16
C ARG A 130 -5.43 -1.99 9.64
N PRO A 131 -6.53 -2.68 9.99
CA PRO A 131 -6.79 -3.04 11.37
C PRO A 131 -5.75 -4.07 11.85
N SER A 132 -5.43 -4.07 13.14
CA SER A 132 -4.61 -5.13 13.70
C SER A 132 -5.35 -6.46 13.69
N VAL A 133 -4.61 -7.56 13.55
CA VAL A 133 -5.17 -8.92 13.60
C VAL A 133 -5.96 -9.12 14.89
N ARG A 134 -5.46 -8.58 16.02
CA ARG A 134 -6.16 -8.61 17.31
C ARG A 134 -7.53 -7.95 17.25
N SER A 135 -7.62 -6.75 16.67
CA SER A 135 -8.88 -6.01 16.52
C SER A 135 -9.89 -6.79 15.68
N VAL A 136 -9.44 -7.39 14.57
CA VAL A 136 -10.29 -8.19 13.70
C VAL A 136 -10.79 -9.46 14.39
N LEU A 137 -9.90 -10.20 15.06
CA LEU A 137 -10.27 -11.40 15.82
C LEU A 137 -11.28 -11.10 16.92
N GLN A 138 -11.07 -10.02 17.69
CA GLN A 138 -12.04 -9.57 18.69
C GLN A 138 -13.39 -9.21 18.07
N GLY A 139 -13.39 -8.59 16.88
CA GLY A 139 -14.59 -8.30 16.11
C GLY A 139 -15.33 -9.56 15.67
N LEU A 140 -14.62 -10.57 15.18
CA LEU A 140 -15.18 -11.86 14.74
C LEU A 140 -15.79 -12.63 15.91
N ILE A 141 -15.10 -12.71 17.05
CA ILE A 141 -15.59 -13.37 18.26
C ILE A 141 -16.88 -12.71 18.77
N LYS A 142 -16.96 -11.37 18.70
CA LYS A 142 -18.16 -10.63 19.10
C LYS A 142 -19.32 -10.74 18.10
N LYS A 143 -19.05 -10.99 16.82
CA LYS A 143 -20.06 -11.01 15.74
C LYS A 143 -20.80 -12.34 15.53
N ARG A 144 -20.84 -13.20 16.57
CA ARG A 144 -21.42 -14.55 16.54
C ARG A 144 -20.75 -15.45 15.50
N LEU A 145 -19.88 -16.33 15.99
CA LEU A 145 -19.42 -17.51 15.26
C LEU A 145 -20.65 -18.26 14.69
N LEU A 146 -20.51 -18.84 13.51
CA LEU A 146 -21.56 -19.63 12.87
C LEU A 146 -22.06 -20.70 13.86
N PRO A 147 -23.38 -20.94 13.97
CA PRO A 147 -23.91 -22.04 14.76
C PRO A 147 -23.23 -23.35 14.35
N ALA A 148 -22.95 -24.22 15.32
CA ALA A 148 -22.27 -25.51 15.10
C ALA A 148 -22.97 -26.40 14.06
N GLU A 149 -24.25 -26.13 13.79
CA GLU A 149 -25.07 -26.77 12.75
C GLU A 149 -24.58 -26.52 11.32
N HIS A 150 -23.76 -25.49 11.09
CA HIS A 150 -23.13 -25.20 9.79
C HIS A 150 -21.69 -25.72 9.69
N CYS A 151 -21.18 -26.42 10.70
CA CYS A 151 -19.87 -27.07 10.63
C CYS A 151 -19.96 -28.28 9.68
N ILE A 152 -19.06 -28.35 8.70
CA ILE A 152 -18.91 -29.54 7.85
C ILE A 152 -18.39 -30.68 8.75
N THR A 153 -19.22 -31.70 8.98
CA THR A 153 -18.78 -32.97 9.55
C THR A 153 -17.76 -33.60 8.59
N LYS A 154 -16.61 -33.98 9.15
CA LYS A 154 -15.51 -34.65 8.45
C LYS A 154 -15.97 -35.92 7.73
#